data_AF-A0A954ZD79-F1
#
_entry.id   AF-A0A954ZD79-F1
#
_cell.length_a   1.000
_cell.length_b   1.000
_cell.length_c   1.000
_cell.angle_alpha   90.00
_cell.angle_beta   90.00
_cell.angle_gamma   90.00
#
_symmetry.space_group_name_H-M   'P 1'
#
loop_
_entity.id
_entity.type
_entity.pdbx_description
1 polymer ?
#
loop_
_entity_poly.entity_id
_entity_poly.type
_entity_poly.pdbx_seq_one_letter_code
_entity_poly.pdbx_strand_id
1 'polypeptide(L)'
;MSPLQPSILRCLRYGRALTTCFSAAALLAVLLVWATSIPASAEEPKSPAIRVPREWLLLGPIAASDEGKAVELDELRKTLFEADLLADSGGEANVAAKADQQVMTVRGERTWRVWNNDETIVDLGASLGPHENAAAYAVAEIDSPQAGMGLLGIGSDDAVRVWLNGKLVHEKVTQREVRVDDDIVVTDFQEGKNLIVLKIVNARGEWGFACRLLEPMDLGEELVKQVGAGNLERVRALLDAGVDPNAGSELKITAEQLARVRGYQNIAELLVSRGAEQRESFDPVVVLDQFLTKMTSPTEPGVAVLFARDGKLLYSRGWGLADLSHDVAISPHTKFRIGSVTKQFAAAGILKLQEQGRLSVRDKVSQYFLEFPRGDEVTLHHLLTHTSGIKSFTSKTDFREKVSVQTTPADVIDSIKNDPYDFDPGQQFAYNNSGYVMLGLIIEKVSGQSFADYLRENFWKPLGMQDTGVHDSRTVLKNEATGYSYEAGQIRKSL
;
A
#
# COMPACT_ATOMS: atom_id res chain seq x y z
N MET A 1 1.31 33.76 -15.75
CA MET A 1 0.54 32.50 -15.80
C MET A 1 1.14 31.64 -16.89
N SER A 2 1.94 30.65 -16.51
CA SER A 2 2.60 29.69 -17.41
C SER A 2 2.27 28.29 -16.91
N PRO A 3 1.93 27.32 -17.77
CA PRO A 3 1.41 26.02 -17.36
C PRO A 3 2.54 25.10 -16.86
N LEU A 4 2.31 24.47 -15.72
CA LEU A 4 3.16 23.43 -15.12
C LEU A 4 3.26 22.21 -16.06
N GLN A 5 4.50 21.78 -16.33
CA GLN A 5 4.81 20.61 -17.14
C GLN A 5 4.53 19.26 -16.41
N PRO A 6 4.24 18.18 -17.17
CA PRO A 6 3.76 16.89 -16.65
C PRO A 6 4.89 15.92 -16.28
N SER A 7 5.67 16.22 -15.24
CA SER A 7 6.72 15.32 -14.72
C SER A 7 6.44 14.74 -13.32
N ILE A 8 5.33 15.13 -12.67
CA ILE A 8 4.96 14.67 -11.32
C ILE A 8 4.18 13.33 -11.35
N LEU A 9 3.66 12.88 -12.50
CA LEU A 9 2.84 11.66 -12.58
C LEU A 9 3.62 10.34 -12.72
N ARG A 10 4.96 10.34 -12.78
CA ARG A 10 5.77 9.10 -12.92
C ARG A 10 6.39 8.56 -11.62
N CYS A 11 6.28 9.27 -10.49
CA CYS A 11 6.77 8.78 -9.20
C CYS A 11 5.76 7.92 -8.41
N LEU A 12 4.52 7.76 -8.87
CA LEU A 12 3.46 7.05 -8.14
C LEU A 12 3.37 5.54 -8.42
N ARG A 13 4.23 4.96 -9.28
CA ARG A 13 4.21 3.52 -9.58
C ARG A 13 5.15 2.65 -8.72
N TYR A 14 6.02 3.24 -7.91
CA TYR A 14 7.01 2.47 -7.11
C TYR A 14 6.99 2.81 -5.60
N GLY A 15 6.05 3.64 -5.15
CA GLY A 15 5.93 4.03 -3.74
C GLY A 15 5.19 3.04 -2.85
N ARG A 16 4.63 1.93 -3.38
CA ARG A 16 3.71 1.07 -2.60
C ARG A 16 4.30 0.59 -1.28
N ALA A 17 5.60 0.28 -1.17
CA ALA A 17 6.22 -0.14 0.09
C ALA A 17 6.42 1.00 1.12
N LEU A 18 6.73 2.22 0.68
CA LEU A 18 6.94 3.37 1.57
C LEU A 18 5.62 4.04 1.98
N THR A 19 4.64 4.15 1.08
CA THR A 19 3.32 4.70 1.42
C THR A 19 2.49 3.73 2.25
N THR A 20 2.61 2.40 2.05
CA THR A 20 2.00 1.42 2.96
C THR A 20 2.71 1.39 4.31
N CYS A 21 4.04 1.53 4.39
CA CYS A 21 4.72 1.67 5.68
C CYS A 21 4.34 2.95 6.43
N PHE A 22 4.14 4.09 5.76
CA PHE A 22 3.68 5.32 6.41
C PHE A 22 2.19 5.27 6.80
N SER A 23 1.31 4.67 5.98
CA SER A 23 -0.11 4.51 6.31
C SER A 23 -0.36 3.42 7.36
N ALA A 24 0.48 2.38 7.38
CA ALA A 24 0.56 1.36 8.42
C ALA A 24 1.16 1.92 9.71
N ALA A 25 2.24 2.71 9.67
CA ALA A 25 2.80 3.37 10.85
C ALA A 25 1.81 4.38 11.46
N ALA A 26 1.04 5.08 10.62
CA ALA A 26 -0.06 5.94 11.08
C ALA A 26 -1.26 5.13 11.61
N LEU A 27 -1.51 3.91 11.13
CA LEU A 27 -2.50 3.00 11.72
C LEU A 27 -2.02 2.48 13.07
N LEU A 28 -0.77 2.00 13.14
CA LEU A 28 -0.10 1.54 14.35
C LEU A 28 -0.12 2.63 15.42
N ALA A 29 0.37 3.84 15.13
CA ALA A 29 0.46 4.92 16.12
C ALA A 29 -0.89 5.25 16.77
N VAL A 30 -1.98 5.07 16.04
CA VAL A 30 -3.33 5.41 16.49
C VAL A 30 -4.02 4.24 17.21
N LEU A 31 -3.78 2.99 16.80
CA LEU A 31 -4.23 1.78 17.52
C LEU A 31 -3.66 1.71 18.95
N LEU A 32 -2.54 2.38 19.20
CA LEU A 32 -1.74 2.27 20.41
C LEU A 32 -2.10 3.24 21.53
N VAL A 33 -3.25 3.92 21.48
CA VAL A 33 -3.70 4.87 22.54
C VAL A 33 -4.73 4.24 23.51
N TRP A 34 -5.41 3.16 23.16
CA TRP A 34 -6.53 2.61 23.95
C TRP A 34 -6.33 1.11 24.22
N ALA A 35 -6.01 0.71 25.46
CA ALA A 35 -6.03 -0.71 25.87
C ALA A 35 -6.09 -0.90 27.39
N THR A 36 -7.03 -1.74 27.86
CA THR A 36 -7.03 -2.44 29.15
C THR A 36 -7.46 -3.90 28.96
N SER A 37 -6.97 -4.79 29.82
CA SER A 37 -6.90 -6.27 29.70
C SER A 37 -8.14 -7.03 30.17
N ILE A 38 -8.38 -8.27 29.64
CA ILE A 38 -9.08 -9.49 30.20
C ILE A 38 -9.45 -10.51 29.06
N PRO A 39 -9.66 -11.84 29.33
CA PRO A 39 -9.23 -12.94 28.45
C PRO A 39 -10.27 -13.59 27.52
N ALA A 40 -9.76 -14.50 26.68
CA ALA A 40 -10.33 -15.17 25.52
C ALA A 40 -11.42 -16.24 25.79
N SER A 41 -12.45 -16.30 24.94
CA SER A 41 -12.61 -17.30 23.85
C SER A 41 -14.05 -17.35 23.34
N ALA A 42 -14.25 -17.66 22.06
CA ALA A 42 -15.27 -18.59 21.58
C ALA A 42 -14.91 -19.03 20.14
N GLU A 43 -15.03 -20.31 19.82
CA GLU A 43 -14.90 -20.86 18.46
C GLU A 43 -16.10 -20.46 17.60
N GLU A 44 -15.84 -20.08 16.35
CA GLU A 44 -16.87 -19.79 15.34
C GLU A 44 -17.42 -21.08 14.69
N PRO A 45 -18.73 -21.15 14.42
CA PRO A 45 -19.32 -22.27 13.71
C PRO A 45 -19.05 -22.19 12.20
N LYS A 46 -18.68 -23.33 11.60
CA LYS A 46 -18.50 -23.46 10.15
C LYS A 46 -19.87 -23.48 9.45
N SER A 47 -20.13 -22.48 8.61
CA SER A 47 -21.28 -22.41 7.71
C SER A 47 -21.01 -23.21 6.42
N PRO A 48 -22.01 -23.86 5.80
CA PRO A 48 -21.83 -24.61 4.55
C PRO A 48 -21.60 -23.64 3.38
N ALA A 49 -20.37 -23.59 2.88
CA ALA A 49 -19.92 -22.66 1.84
C ALA A 49 -20.58 -22.93 0.48
N ILE A 50 -21.01 -21.85 -0.20
CA ILE A 50 -21.45 -21.87 -1.59
C ILE A 50 -20.21 -22.03 -2.48
N ARG A 51 -20.27 -22.93 -3.46
CA ARG A 51 -19.10 -23.23 -4.30
C ARG A 51 -19.06 -22.34 -5.54
N VAL A 52 -17.92 -21.66 -5.74
CA VAL A 52 -17.61 -20.84 -6.91
C VAL A 52 -17.58 -21.70 -8.19
N PRO A 53 -18.04 -21.22 -9.35
CA PRO A 53 -17.88 -21.93 -10.60
C PRO A 53 -16.41 -21.97 -11.00
N ARG A 54 -15.83 -23.16 -11.01
CA ARG A 54 -14.48 -23.41 -11.56
C ARG A 54 -14.48 -23.57 -13.08
N GLU A 55 -15.67 -23.73 -13.64
CA GLU A 55 -15.88 -23.97 -15.05
C GLU A 55 -16.73 -22.83 -15.63
N TRP A 56 -16.21 -22.22 -16.68
CA TRP A 56 -16.88 -21.20 -17.46
C TRP A 56 -17.05 -21.68 -18.89
N LEU A 57 -18.21 -21.42 -19.48
CA LEU A 57 -18.40 -21.49 -20.93
C LEU A 57 -18.11 -20.12 -21.51
N LEU A 58 -17.11 -20.02 -22.37
CA LEU A 58 -16.69 -18.78 -23.01
C LEU A 58 -17.15 -18.75 -24.47
N LEU A 59 -17.62 -17.58 -24.92
CA LEU A 59 -18.00 -17.33 -26.30
C LEU A 59 -17.39 -16.02 -26.78
N GLY A 60 -16.56 -16.11 -27.81
CA GLY A 60 -15.89 -14.95 -28.40
C GLY A 60 -14.67 -15.39 -29.19
N PRO A 61 -13.88 -14.45 -29.71
CA PRO A 61 -14.09 -13.01 -29.67
C PRO A 61 -15.15 -12.55 -30.69
N ILE A 62 -15.92 -11.52 -30.33
CA ILE A 62 -16.91 -10.86 -31.20
C ILE A 62 -16.42 -9.42 -31.44
N ALA A 63 -15.79 -9.17 -32.58
CA ALA A 63 -15.16 -7.88 -32.89
C ALA A 63 -16.16 -6.78 -33.30
N ALA A 64 -15.87 -5.52 -32.98
CA ALA A 64 -16.67 -4.36 -33.37
C ALA A 64 -16.67 -4.11 -34.89
N SER A 65 -15.57 -4.43 -35.58
CA SER A 65 -15.37 -4.27 -37.02
C SER A 65 -14.28 -5.24 -37.53
N ASP A 66 -14.00 -5.21 -38.84
CA ASP A 66 -12.84 -5.90 -39.42
C ASP A 66 -11.54 -5.48 -38.70
N GLU A 67 -10.64 -6.45 -38.50
CA GLU A 67 -9.42 -6.30 -37.69
C GLU A 67 -8.54 -5.11 -38.16
N GLY A 68 -8.08 -4.29 -37.21
CA GLY A 68 -7.02 -3.29 -37.44
C GLY A 68 -7.45 -1.83 -37.61
N LYS A 69 -8.75 -1.49 -37.51
CA LYS A 69 -9.21 -0.09 -37.43
C LYS A 69 -9.41 0.34 -35.97
N ALA A 70 -8.91 1.52 -35.63
CA ALA A 70 -9.23 2.17 -34.36
C ALA A 70 -10.73 2.51 -34.34
N VAL A 71 -11.42 2.09 -33.29
CA VAL A 71 -12.85 2.36 -33.06
C VAL A 71 -12.96 3.34 -31.89
N GLU A 72 -13.80 4.37 -32.04
CA GLU A 72 -14.06 5.34 -30.97
C GLU A 72 -14.77 4.66 -29.79
N LEU A 73 -14.49 5.08 -28.56
CA LEU A 73 -15.05 4.46 -27.34
C LEU A 73 -16.58 4.50 -27.30
N ASP A 74 -17.19 5.58 -27.77
CA ASP A 74 -18.65 5.71 -27.87
C ASP A 74 -19.26 4.74 -28.90
N GLU A 75 -18.51 4.41 -29.95
CA GLU A 75 -18.90 3.42 -30.93
C GLU A 75 -18.77 2.00 -30.36
N LEU A 76 -17.68 1.68 -29.65
CA LEU A 76 -17.55 0.40 -28.92
C LEU A 76 -18.68 0.19 -27.92
N ARG A 77 -19.03 1.25 -27.18
CA ARG A 77 -20.13 1.21 -26.21
C ARG A 77 -21.45 0.85 -26.90
N LYS A 78 -21.79 1.50 -28.00
CA LYS A 78 -23.04 1.22 -28.72
C LYS A 78 -23.03 -0.14 -29.40
N THR A 79 -21.93 -0.49 -30.06
CA THR A 79 -21.87 -1.63 -31.00
C THR A 79 -21.51 -2.96 -30.35
N LEU A 80 -20.90 -2.93 -29.17
CA LEU A 80 -20.54 -4.12 -28.40
C LEU A 80 -21.17 -4.12 -27.03
N PHE A 81 -21.05 -3.06 -26.23
CA PHE A 81 -21.50 -3.09 -24.83
C PHE A 81 -23.03 -3.11 -24.70
N GLU A 82 -23.71 -2.15 -25.33
CA GLU A 82 -25.18 -1.99 -25.26
C GLU A 82 -25.94 -2.92 -26.21
N ALA A 83 -25.33 -3.34 -27.32
CA ALA A 83 -25.96 -4.20 -28.32
C ALA A 83 -26.06 -5.65 -27.83
N ASP A 84 -27.25 -6.27 -27.92
CA ASP A 84 -27.42 -7.70 -27.68
C ASP A 84 -26.78 -8.51 -28.82
N LEU A 85 -25.56 -9.01 -28.58
CA LEU A 85 -24.81 -9.74 -29.61
C LEU A 85 -25.33 -11.17 -29.83
N LEU A 86 -26.24 -11.64 -28.96
CA LEU A 86 -26.89 -12.94 -29.01
C LEU A 86 -28.36 -12.85 -29.39
N ALA A 87 -28.82 -11.71 -29.93
CA ALA A 87 -30.20 -11.50 -30.35
C ALA A 87 -30.71 -12.59 -31.32
N ASP A 88 -29.85 -13.06 -32.23
CA ASP A 88 -30.16 -14.13 -33.20
C ASP A 88 -30.21 -15.54 -32.57
N SER A 89 -29.92 -15.65 -31.27
CA SER A 89 -29.85 -16.91 -30.51
C SER A 89 -30.57 -16.84 -29.16
N GLY A 90 -31.60 -16.00 -29.04
CA GLY A 90 -32.46 -15.93 -27.85
C GLY A 90 -32.08 -14.87 -26.81
N GLY A 91 -31.04 -14.08 -27.09
CA GLY A 91 -30.64 -12.90 -26.31
C GLY A 91 -29.63 -13.17 -25.20
N GLU A 92 -28.99 -12.09 -24.73
CA GLU A 92 -27.83 -12.16 -23.82
C GLU A 92 -28.16 -12.45 -22.34
N ALA A 93 -29.41 -12.27 -21.91
CA ALA A 93 -29.77 -12.37 -20.48
C ALA A 93 -29.98 -13.82 -19.99
N ASN A 94 -30.49 -14.71 -20.85
CA ASN A 94 -30.89 -16.08 -20.48
C ASN A 94 -30.25 -17.10 -21.43
N VAL A 95 -28.93 -17.04 -21.56
CA VAL A 95 -28.18 -17.85 -22.51
C VAL A 95 -28.22 -19.34 -22.12
N ALA A 96 -28.73 -20.18 -23.02
CA ALA A 96 -28.67 -21.63 -22.89
C ALA A 96 -27.34 -22.17 -23.45
N ALA A 97 -26.22 -21.84 -22.80
CA ALA A 97 -24.88 -22.23 -23.23
C ALA A 97 -24.62 -23.72 -23.02
N LYS A 98 -23.97 -24.38 -23.98
CA LYS A 98 -23.46 -25.76 -23.87
C LYS A 98 -22.08 -25.85 -24.49
N ALA A 99 -21.20 -26.65 -23.90
CA ALA A 99 -19.87 -26.92 -24.45
C ALA A 99 -19.94 -27.36 -25.92
N ASP A 100 -19.04 -26.81 -26.73
CA ASP A 100 -18.89 -27.08 -28.17
C ASP A 100 -20.12 -26.77 -29.05
N GLN A 101 -21.14 -26.13 -28.49
CA GLN A 101 -22.31 -25.69 -29.25
C GLN A 101 -21.94 -24.47 -30.10
N GLN A 102 -22.25 -24.56 -31.39
CA GLN A 102 -22.23 -23.41 -32.29
C GLN A 102 -23.48 -22.55 -32.07
N VAL A 103 -23.28 -21.23 -32.08
CA VAL A 103 -24.31 -20.23 -31.86
C VAL A 103 -24.12 -19.08 -32.85
N MET A 104 -25.23 -18.61 -33.41
CA MET A 104 -25.22 -17.47 -34.31
C MET A 104 -25.24 -16.18 -33.49
N THR A 105 -24.15 -15.43 -33.56
CA THR A 105 -24.12 -14.05 -33.07
C THR A 105 -24.54 -13.12 -34.20
N VAL A 106 -24.90 -11.87 -33.87
CA VAL A 106 -25.16 -10.83 -34.88
C VAL A 106 -23.95 -10.53 -35.79
N ARG A 107 -22.78 -11.10 -35.47
CA ARG A 107 -21.51 -10.97 -36.22
C ARG A 107 -20.94 -12.31 -36.66
N GLY A 108 -21.82 -13.30 -36.85
CA GLY A 108 -21.49 -14.61 -37.38
C GLY A 108 -21.40 -15.70 -36.34
N GLU A 109 -21.09 -16.91 -36.80
CA GLU A 109 -21.07 -18.10 -35.98
C GLU A 109 -19.89 -18.10 -34.99
N ARG A 110 -20.15 -18.53 -33.76
CA ARG A 110 -19.15 -18.75 -32.72
C ARG A 110 -19.44 -20.05 -31.99
N THR A 111 -18.43 -20.59 -31.30
CA THR A 111 -18.54 -21.84 -30.55
C THR A 111 -18.26 -21.59 -29.08
N TRP A 112 -19.12 -22.09 -28.20
CA TRP A 112 -18.87 -22.10 -26.76
C TRP A 112 -17.70 -23.01 -26.43
N ARG A 113 -16.72 -22.50 -25.69
CA ARG A 113 -15.54 -23.25 -25.24
C ARG A 113 -15.54 -23.39 -23.74
N VAL A 114 -15.19 -24.57 -23.25
CA VAL A 114 -14.99 -24.79 -21.81
C VAL A 114 -13.67 -24.15 -21.39
N TRP A 115 -13.73 -23.36 -20.32
CA TRP A 115 -12.57 -22.85 -19.61
C TRP A 115 -12.60 -23.40 -18.19
N ASN A 116 -11.53 -24.11 -17.83
CA ASN A 116 -11.38 -24.71 -16.50
C ASN A 116 -9.98 -24.38 -15.99
N ASN A 117 -9.91 -23.53 -14.98
CA ASN A 117 -8.68 -23.10 -14.34
C ASN A 117 -8.99 -22.77 -12.86
N ASP A 118 -8.03 -23.01 -11.97
CA ASP A 118 -8.13 -22.67 -10.54
C ASP A 118 -7.78 -21.19 -10.26
N GLU A 119 -7.43 -20.41 -11.29
CA GLU A 119 -7.17 -18.98 -11.17
C GLU A 119 -8.45 -18.14 -11.00
N THR A 120 -8.42 -17.19 -10.07
CA THR A 120 -9.55 -16.27 -9.79
C THR A 120 -9.81 -15.27 -10.92
N ILE A 121 -8.77 -14.94 -11.70
CA ILE A 121 -8.88 -14.10 -12.89
C ILE A 121 -8.90 -15.01 -14.10
N VAL A 122 -9.94 -14.88 -14.92
CA VAL A 122 -10.08 -15.55 -16.21
C VAL A 122 -9.45 -14.68 -17.28
N ASP A 123 -8.32 -15.14 -17.84
CA ASP A 123 -7.66 -14.53 -18.98
C ASP A 123 -8.34 -14.96 -20.29
N LEU A 124 -9.14 -14.05 -20.84
CA LEU A 124 -9.85 -14.26 -22.10
C LEU A 124 -8.87 -14.24 -23.29
N GLY A 125 -7.78 -13.48 -23.20
CA GLY A 125 -6.73 -13.44 -24.22
C GLY A 125 -6.03 -14.79 -24.39
N ALA A 126 -5.76 -15.49 -23.29
CA ALA A 126 -5.20 -16.84 -23.31
C ALA A 126 -6.14 -17.88 -23.94
N SER A 127 -7.45 -17.73 -23.76
CA SER A 127 -8.46 -18.70 -24.21
C SER A 127 -8.98 -18.45 -25.64
N LEU A 128 -9.27 -17.19 -25.93
CA LEU A 128 -9.96 -16.75 -27.15
C LEU A 128 -9.02 -16.04 -28.13
N GLY A 129 -7.76 -15.83 -27.73
CA GLY A 129 -6.79 -15.03 -28.43
C GLY A 129 -6.82 -13.56 -27.98
N PRO A 130 -5.68 -12.85 -28.02
CA PRO A 130 -5.66 -11.43 -27.70
C PRO A 130 -6.42 -10.65 -28.77
N HIS A 131 -7.40 -9.85 -28.35
CA HIS A 131 -8.19 -9.01 -29.25
C HIS A 131 -8.49 -7.67 -28.61
N GLU A 132 -8.32 -6.60 -29.36
CA GLU A 132 -8.84 -5.27 -29.02
C GLU A 132 -10.19 -5.07 -29.69
N ASN A 133 -11.00 -4.14 -29.17
CA ASN A 133 -12.30 -3.78 -29.73
C ASN A 133 -13.23 -4.99 -29.92
N ALA A 134 -13.29 -5.86 -28.92
CA ALA A 134 -14.02 -7.13 -28.98
C ALA A 134 -14.80 -7.42 -27.70
N ALA A 135 -15.90 -8.16 -27.85
CA ALA A 135 -16.68 -8.68 -26.73
C ALA A 135 -16.56 -10.20 -26.61
N ALA A 136 -16.71 -10.69 -25.39
CA ALA A 136 -16.90 -12.10 -25.09
C ALA A 136 -18.00 -12.27 -24.03
N TYR A 137 -18.64 -13.42 -24.06
CA TYR A 137 -19.52 -13.89 -23.00
C TYR A 137 -18.84 -14.97 -22.18
N ALA A 138 -19.10 -14.95 -20.89
CA ALA A 138 -18.75 -16.02 -19.97
C ALA A 138 -20.02 -16.45 -19.22
N VAL A 139 -20.31 -17.75 -19.23
CA VAL A 139 -21.52 -18.32 -18.61
C VAL A 139 -21.12 -19.39 -17.62
N ALA A 140 -21.74 -19.38 -16.46
CA ALA A 140 -21.56 -20.40 -15.43
C ALA A 140 -22.85 -20.63 -14.63
N GLU A 141 -22.89 -21.70 -13.85
CA GLU A 141 -23.94 -21.98 -12.87
C GLU A 141 -23.36 -21.90 -11.46
N ILE A 142 -24.05 -21.20 -10.56
CA ILE A 142 -23.76 -21.11 -9.13
C ILE A 142 -24.83 -21.88 -8.37
N ASP A 143 -24.44 -22.89 -7.59
CA ASP A 143 -25.38 -23.66 -6.77
C ASP A 143 -25.51 -23.04 -5.38
N SER A 144 -26.70 -22.56 -5.02
CA SER A 144 -26.98 -21.97 -3.72
C SER A 144 -27.80 -22.94 -2.85
N PRO A 145 -27.36 -23.32 -1.65
CA PRO A 145 -28.05 -24.30 -0.81
C PRO A 145 -29.39 -23.79 -0.26
N GLN A 146 -29.62 -22.48 -0.31
CA GLN A 146 -30.87 -21.82 0.11
C GLN A 146 -31.08 -20.54 -0.71
N ALA A 147 -32.33 -20.11 -0.83
CA ALA A 147 -32.63 -18.80 -1.38
C ALA A 147 -32.20 -17.70 -0.40
N GLY A 148 -31.63 -16.62 -0.91
CA GLY A 148 -31.20 -15.51 -0.07
C GLY A 148 -30.30 -14.52 -0.78
N MET A 149 -29.99 -13.43 -0.09
CA MET A 149 -29.06 -12.43 -0.55
C MET A 149 -27.64 -13.01 -0.60
N GLY A 150 -26.90 -12.69 -1.66
CA GLY A 150 -25.49 -12.99 -1.81
C GLY A 150 -24.74 -11.86 -2.50
N LEU A 151 -23.41 -11.91 -2.43
CA LEU A 151 -22.54 -10.85 -2.94
C LEU A 151 -21.58 -11.41 -3.98
N LEU A 152 -21.56 -10.77 -5.14
CA LEU A 152 -20.62 -11.05 -6.21
C LEU A 152 -19.49 -10.03 -6.18
N GLY A 153 -18.26 -10.52 -6.05
CA GLY A 153 -17.04 -9.76 -6.33
C GLY A 153 -16.72 -9.84 -7.81
N ILE A 154 -16.70 -8.69 -8.49
CA ILE A 154 -16.56 -8.59 -9.95
C ILE A 154 -15.34 -7.74 -10.30
N GLY A 155 -14.52 -8.28 -11.19
CA GLY A 155 -13.35 -7.62 -11.77
C GLY A 155 -13.46 -7.60 -13.27
N SER A 156 -13.14 -6.47 -13.89
CA SER A 156 -12.97 -6.35 -15.35
C SER A 156 -12.09 -5.14 -15.63
N ASP A 157 -11.31 -5.29 -16.68
CA ASP A 157 -10.43 -4.29 -17.30
C ASP A 157 -11.22 -3.09 -17.84
N ASP A 158 -12.11 -3.32 -18.79
CA ASP A 158 -12.78 -2.29 -19.56
C ASP A 158 -14.27 -2.27 -19.24
N ALA A 159 -15.15 -2.91 -20.01
CA ALA A 159 -16.58 -2.84 -19.74
C ALA A 159 -17.18 -4.21 -19.44
N VAL A 160 -17.98 -4.29 -18.36
CA VAL A 160 -18.65 -5.51 -17.91
C VAL A 160 -20.15 -5.31 -17.75
N ARG A 161 -20.95 -6.29 -18.20
CA ARG A 161 -22.36 -6.46 -17.84
C ARG A 161 -22.59 -7.84 -17.27
N VAL A 162 -23.41 -7.94 -16.23
CA VAL A 162 -23.63 -9.18 -15.50
C VAL A 162 -25.12 -9.39 -15.28
N TRP A 163 -25.58 -10.57 -15.68
CA TRP A 163 -26.93 -11.06 -15.43
C TRP A 163 -26.90 -12.24 -14.48
N LEU A 164 -27.87 -12.28 -13.57
CA LEU A 164 -28.16 -13.43 -12.73
C LEU A 164 -29.62 -13.84 -12.97
N ASN A 165 -29.83 -15.09 -13.40
CA ASN A 165 -31.15 -15.64 -13.74
C ASN A 165 -31.97 -14.71 -14.67
N GLY A 166 -31.32 -14.13 -15.68
CA GLY A 166 -31.98 -13.23 -16.63
C GLY A 166 -32.14 -11.78 -16.17
N LYS A 167 -31.86 -11.46 -14.91
CA LYS A 167 -31.92 -10.10 -14.38
C LYS A 167 -30.55 -9.45 -14.50
N LEU A 168 -30.48 -8.26 -15.11
CA LEU A 168 -29.26 -7.45 -15.10
C LEU A 168 -28.99 -7.00 -13.66
N VAL A 169 -27.87 -7.43 -13.08
CA VAL A 169 -27.47 -7.13 -11.69
C VAL A 169 -26.31 -6.16 -11.60
N HIS A 170 -25.50 -6.04 -12.67
CA HIS A 170 -24.39 -5.09 -12.73
C HIS A 170 -24.07 -4.67 -14.15
N GLU A 171 -23.72 -3.41 -14.35
CA GLU A 171 -23.08 -2.94 -15.56
C GLU A 171 -22.13 -1.78 -15.25
N LYS A 172 -20.96 -1.77 -15.89
CA LYS A 172 -19.97 -0.72 -15.71
C LYS A 172 -19.09 -0.60 -16.94
N VAL A 173 -18.87 0.64 -17.37
CA VAL A 173 -17.85 1.01 -18.35
C VAL A 173 -16.68 1.60 -17.59
N THR A 174 -15.50 0.99 -17.70
CA THR A 174 -14.25 1.45 -17.06
C THR A 174 -13.08 1.32 -18.04
N GLN A 175 -11.90 1.82 -17.62
CA GLN A 175 -10.60 1.62 -18.27
C GLN A 175 -9.57 1.40 -17.17
N ARG A 176 -9.44 0.17 -16.70
CA ARG A 176 -8.54 -0.27 -15.62
C ARG A 176 -7.92 -1.63 -15.97
N GLU A 177 -7.03 -2.10 -15.11
CA GLU A 177 -6.56 -3.48 -15.17
C GLU A 177 -7.57 -4.38 -14.44
N VAL A 178 -7.68 -5.65 -14.84
CA VAL A 178 -8.52 -6.62 -14.12
C VAL A 178 -8.00 -6.80 -12.70
N ARG A 179 -8.88 -6.60 -11.72
CA ARG A 179 -8.61 -6.87 -10.30
C ARG A 179 -9.80 -7.57 -9.67
N VAL A 180 -9.54 -8.48 -8.75
CA VAL A 180 -10.59 -9.20 -8.01
C VAL A 180 -11.33 -8.22 -7.10
N ASP A 181 -12.66 -8.36 -7.01
CA ASP A 181 -13.55 -7.61 -6.08
C ASP A 181 -13.61 -6.09 -6.27
N ASP A 182 -13.23 -5.64 -7.46
CA ASP A 182 -13.13 -4.23 -7.78
C ASP A 182 -14.53 -3.56 -7.85
N ASP A 183 -15.56 -4.33 -8.20
CA ASP A 183 -16.96 -4.02 -8.00
C ASP A 183 -17.60 -5.08 -7.09
N ILE A 184 -18.45 -4.65 -6.15
CA ILE A 184 -19.20 -5.56 -5.26
C ILE A 184 -20.68 -5.37 -5.57
N VAL A 185 -21.35 -6.47 -5.90
CA VAL A 185 -22.72 -6.48 -6.39
C VAL A 185 -23.59 -7.32 -5.47
N VAL A 186 -24.57 -6.67 -4.87
CA VAL A 186 -25.59 -7.31 -4.04
C VAL A 186 -26.66 -7.88 -4.94
N THR A 187 -27.00 -9.16 -4.78
CA THR A 187 -28.05 -9.79 -5.57
C THR A 187 -28.71 -10.94 -4.81
N ASP A 188 -29.92 -11.29 -5.22
CA ASP A 188 -30.66 -12.41 -4.65
C ASP A 188 -30.38 -13.69 -5.45
N PHE A 189 -30.03 -14.75 -4.73
CA PHE A 189 -29.89 -16.10 -5.25
C PHE A 189 -31.16 -16.89 -4.94
N GLN A 190 -31.59 -17.71 -5.90
CA GLN A 190 -32.61 -18.74 -5.66
C GLN A 190 -31.97 -20.00 -5.07
N GLU A 191 -32.75 -20.80 -4.35
CA GLU A 191 -32.32 -22.13 -3.93
C GLU A 191 -32.03 -23.01 -5.15
N GLY A 192 -30.91 -23.72 -5.12
CA GLY A 192 -30.38 -24.51 -6.23
C GLY A 192 -29.59 -23.68 -7.23
N LYS A 193 -29.71 -24.03 -8.52
CA LYS A 193 -28.89 -23.47 -9.60
C LYS A 193 -29.26 -22.04 -9.95
N ASN A 194 -28.26 -21.17 -10.02
CA ASN A 194 -28.37 -19.79 -10.48
C ASN A 194 -27.48 -19.62 -11.72
N LEU A 195 -28.07 -19.22 -12.85
CA LEU A 195 -27.34 -18.95 -14.07
C LEU A 195 -26.71 -17.55 -13.98
N ILE A 196 -25.40 -17.47 -14.14
CA ILE A 196 -24.68 -16.20 -14.24
C ILE A 196 -24.12 -16.02 -15.66
N VAL A 197 -24.35 -14.85 -16.24
CA VAL A 197 -23.85 -14.47 -17.56
C VAL A 197 -23.08 -13.17 -17.42
N LEU A 198 -21.83 -13.16 -17.88
CA LEU A 198 -21.00 -11.97 -17.98
C LEU A 198 -20.76 -11.65 -19.44
N LYS A 199 -20.77 -10.36 -19.76
CA LYS A 199 -20.31 -9.82 -21.04
C LYS A 199 -19.15 -8.88 -20.77
N ILE A 200 -18.00 -9.18 -21.35
CA ILE A 200 -16.75 -8.45 -21.16
C ILE A 200 -16.37 -7.84 -22.51
N VAL A 201 -16.22 -6.52 -22.55
CA VAL A 201 -15.80 -5.78 -23.74
C VAL A 201 -14.40 -5.26 -23.52
N ASN A 202 -13.45 -5.71 -24.34
CA ASN A 202 -12.10 -5.16 -24.40
C ASN A 202 -12.07 -4.00 -25.39
N ALA A 203 -11.60 -2.84 -24.93
CA ALA A 203 -11.20 -1.73 -25.77
C ALA A 203 -9.70 -1.83 -26.09
N ARG A 204 -8.84 -2.07 -25.09
CA ARG A 204 -7.38 -2.15 -25.28
C ARG A 204 -6.66 -2.84 -24.13
N GLY A 205 -5.53 -3.48 -24.44
CA GLY A 205 -4.64 -4.06 -23.43
C GLY A 205 -4.99 -5.51 -23.08
N GLU A 206 -4.74 -5.91 -21.82
CA GLU A 206 -5.09 -7.24 -21.32
C GLU A 206 -6.61 -7.45 -21.39
N TRP A 207 -7.04 -8.70 -21.57
CA TRP A 207 -8.46 -9.03 -21.67
C TRP A 207 -8.87 -10.09 -20.67
N GLY A 208 -9.67 -9.74 -19.67
CA GLY A 208 -10.11 -10.70 -18.67
C GLY A 208 -11.16 -10.21 -17.69
N PHE A 209 -11.57 -11.11 -16.81
CA PHE A 209 -12.50 -10.80 -15.72
C PHE A 209 -12.24 -11.64 -14.47
N ALA A 210 -12.80 -11.20 -13.35
CA ALA A 210 -12.96 -12.00 -12.14
C ALA A 210 -14.43 -11.99 -11.74
N CYS A 211 -14.96 -13.14 -11.32
CA CYS A 211 -16.29 -13.21 -10.74
C CYS A 211 -16.32 -14.31 -9.68
N ARG A 212 -16.56 -13.93 -8.43
CA ARG A 212 -16.63 -14.87 -7.31
C ARG A 212 -17.76 -14.51 -6.35
N LEU A 213 -18.27 -15.50 -5.64
CA LEU A 213 -19.11 -15.24 -4.48
C LEU A 213 -18.22 -14.83 -3.29
N LEU A 214 -18.65 -13.84 -2.53
CA LEU A 214 -18.00 -13.44 -1.28
C LEU A 214 -18.60 -14.18 -0.10
N GLU A 215 -17.75 -14.78 0.73
CA GLU A 215 -18.17 -15.40 2.00
C GLU A 215 -18.38 -14.32 3.08
N PRO A 216 -19.20 -14.55 4.12
CA PRO A 216 -19.42 -13.57 5.20
C PRO A 216 -18.14 -13.02 5.85
N MET A 217 -17.08 -13.83 5.92
CA MET A 217 -15.77 -13.40 6.41
C MET A 217 -15.08 -12.41 5.46
N ASP A 218 -15.19 -12.63 4.13
CA ASP A 218 -14.69 -11.69 3.12
C ASP A 218 -15.41 -10.33 3.20
N LEU A 219 -16.68 -10.33 3.63
CA LEU A 219 -17.48 -9.12 3.82
C LEU A 219 -17.06 -8.32 5.05
N GLY A 220 -16.77 -9.01 6.16
CA GLY A 220 -16.18 -8.39 7.35
C GLY A 220 -14.82 -7.78 7.05
N GLU A 221 -13.98 -8.49 6.29
CA GLU A 221 -12.69 -7.98 5.82
C GLU A 221 -12.84 -6.73 4.94
N GLU A 222 -13.73 -6.78 3.94
CA GLU A 222 -13.96 -5.66 3.03
C GLU A 222 -14.56 -4.46 3.76
N LEU A 223 -15.49 -4.69 4.71
CA LEU A 223 -16.03 -3.63 5.57
C LEU A 223 -14.91 -2.96 6.38
N VAL A 224 -14.09 -3.75 7.08
CA VAL A 224 -12.96 -3.23 7.87
C VAL A 224 -11.95 -2.49 6.99
N LYS A 225 -11.67 -2.99 5.79
CA LYS A 225 -10.80 -2.32 4.80
C LYS A 225 -11.36 -0.96 4.35
N GLN A 226 -12.64 -0.89 4.02
CA GLN A 226 -13.28 0.36 3.58
C GLN A 226 -13.40 1.39 4.71
N VAL A 227 -13.64 0.93 5.93
CA VAL A 227 -13.55 1.78 7.13
C VAL A 227 -12.12 2.29 7.32
N GLY A 228 -11.12 1.42 7.20
CA GLY A 228 -9.71 1.79 7.32
C GLY A 228 -9.27 2.84 6.30
N ALA A 229 -9.92 2.87 5.13
CA ALA A 229 -9.73 3.86 4.07
C ALA A 229 -10.58 5.14 4.24
N GLY A 230 -11.51 5.18 5.22
CA GLY A 230 -12.41 6.31 5.42
C GLY A 230 -13.50 6.45 4.34
N ASN A 231 -13.82 5.38 3.63
CA ASN A 231 -14.75 5.40 2.49
C ASN A 231 -16.21 5.24 2.94
N LEU A 232 -16.81 6.34 3.43
CA LEU A 232 -18.17 6.34 3.98
C LEU A 232 -19.23 5.77 3.02
N GLU A 233 -19.20 6.16 1.74
CA GLU A 233 -20.17 5.71 0.74
C GLU A 233 -20.09 4.19 0.54
N ARG A 234 -18.88 3.63 0.49
CA ARG A 234 -18.70 2.19 0.35
C ARG A 234 -19.08 1.43 1.61
N VAL A 235 -18.75 1.95 2.80
CA VAL A 235 -19.21 1.38 4.07
C VAL A 235 -20.74 1.36 4.12
N ARG A 236 -21.40 2.45 3.74
CA ARG A 236 -22.87 2.51 3.67
C ARG A 236 -23.43 1.47 2.72
N ALA A 237 -22.89 1.37 1.51
CA ALA A 237 -23.33 0.39 0.52
C ALA A 237 -23.19 -1.06 1.04
N LEU A 238 -22.11 -1.39 1.75
CA LEU A 238 -21.92 -2.70 2.36
C LEU A 238 -22.95 -2.97 3.49
N LEU A 239 -23.23 -1.98 4.33
CA LEU A 239 -24.24 -2.12 5.39
C LEU A 239 -25.67 -2.17 4.84
N ASP A 240 -25.97 -1.45 3.75
CA ASP A 240 -27.23 -1.55 3.00
C ASP A 240 -27.37 -2.92 2.32
N ALA A 241 -26.25 -3.53 1.97
CA ALA A 241 -26.16 -4.90 1.46
C ALA A 241 -26.27 -5.97 2.57
N GLY A 242 -26.59 -5.59 3.81
CA GLY A 242 -26.79 -6.54 4.90
C GLY A 242 -25.51 -7.15 5.49
N VAL A 243 -24.33 -6.58 5.19
CA VAL A 243 -23.09 -6.98 5.87
C VAL A 243 -23.25 -6.72 7.36
N ASP A 244 -23.03 -7.75 8.18
CA ASP A 244 -23.06 -7.61 9.64
C ASP A 244 -22.00 -6.60 10.07
N PRO A 245 -22.37 -5.47 10.70
CA PRO A 245 -21.40 -4.49 11.17
C PRO A 245 -20.45 -5.04 12.26
N ASN A 246 -20.78 -6.19 12.84
CA ASN A 246 -19.97 -6.92 13.82
C ASN A 246 -19.15 -8.05 13.20
N ALA A 247 -19.22 -8.23 11.87
CA ALA A 247 -18.44 -9.24 11.17
C ALA A 247 -16.96 -9.11 11.55
N GLY A 248 -16.36 -10.26 11.89
CA GLY A 248 -14.96 -10.34 12.25
C GLY A 248 -14.05 -9.93 11.10
N SER A 249 -12.80 -9.62 11.45
CA SER A 249 -11.71 -9.52 10.48
C SER A 249 -10.53 -10.35 10.97
N GLU A 250 -9.65 -10.76 10.06
CA GLU A 250 -8.42 -11.46 10.44
C GLU A 250 -7.56 -10.69 11.44
N LEU A 251 -7.63 -9.35 11.40
CA LEU A 251 -6.92 -8.45 12.30
C LEU A 251 -7.54 -8.36 13.70
N LYS A 252 -8.62 -9.12 13.98
CA LYS A 252 -9.34 -9.14 15.26
C LYS A 252 -9.73 -7.75 15.79
N ILE A 253 -9.93 -6.82 14.86
CA ILE A 253 -10.48 -5.49 15.11
C ILE A 253 -11.81 -5.36 14.37
N THR A 254 -12.82 -4.85 15.06
CA THR A 254 -14.12 -4.60 14.44
C THR A 254 -14.07 -3.33 13.58
N ALA A 255 -14.98 -3.23 12.62
CA ALA A 255 -15.16 -2.03 11.81
C ALA A 255 -15.37 -0.77 12.66
N GLU A 256 -16.19 -0.87 13.71
CA GLU A 256 -16.48 0.27 14.60
C GLU A 256 -15.24 0.72 15.39
N GLN A 257 -14.49 -0.23 15.96
CA GLN A 257 -13.26 0.09 16.70
C GLN A 257 -12.24 0.78 15.80
N LEU A 258 -12.07 0.27 14.57
CA LEU A 258 -11.15 0.88 13.60
C LEU A 258 -11.59 2.29 13.21
N ALA A 259 -12.89 2.54 13.02
CA ALA A 259 -13.43 3.86 12.73
C ALA A 259 -13.12 4.85 13.86
N ARG A 260 -13.35 4.46 15.13
CA ARG A 260 -13.03 5.31 16.29
C ARG A 260 -11.54 5.61 16.40
N VAL A 261 -10.70 4.57 16.27
CA VAL A 261 -9.25 4.69 16.28
C VAL A 261 -8.83 5.73 15.25
N ARG A 262 -9.24 5.56 13.98
CA ARG A 262 -8.90 6.48 12.89
C ARG A 262 -9.52 7.89 13.02
N GLY A 263 -10.43 8.12 13.97
CA GLY A 263 -11.13 9.39 14.14
C GLY A 263 -12.26 9.61 13.13
N TYR A 264 -12.74 8.57 12.46
CA TYR A 264 -13.85 8.63 11.49
C TYR A 264 -15.21 8.57 12.20
N GLN A 265 -15.56 9.65 12.90
CA GLN A 265 -16.78 9.73 13.73
C GLN A 265 -18.05 9.42 12.94
N ASN A 266 -18.20 9.97 11.74
CA ASN A 266 -19.34 9.72 10.85
C ASN A 266 -19.51 8.24 10.45
N ILE A 267 -18.40 7.53 10.24
CA ILE A 267 -18.40 6.10 9.93
C ILE A 267 -18.74 5.28 11.18
N ALA A 268 -18.17 5.63 12.33
CA ALA A 268 -18.48 4.97 13.61
C ALA A 268 -19.98 5.12 13.97
N GLU A 269 -20.54 6.32 13.84
CA GLU A 269 -21.97 6.58 14.05
C GLU A 269 -22.85 5.76 13.10
N LEU A 270 -22.48 5.68 11.82
CA LEU A 270 -23.20 4.86 10.83
C LEU A 270 -23.18 3.37 11.24
N LEU A 271 -22.01 2.83 11.59
CA LEU A 271 -21.86 1.43 12.00
C LEU A 271 -22.73 1.12 13.23
N VAL A 272 -22.71 2.00 14.24
CA VAL A 272 -23.55 1.87 15.44
C VAL A 272 -25.03 1.93 15.09
N SER A 273 -25.44 2.85 14.20
CA SER A 273 -26.83 2.94 13.75
C SER A 273 -27.33 1.69 13.02
N ARG A 274 -26.41 0.86 12.52
CA ARG A 274 -26.67 -0.41 11.84
C ARG A 274 -26.51 -1.63 12.74
N GLY A 275 -26.24 -1.45 14.04
CA GLY A 275 -26.15 -2.51 15.02
C GLY A 275 -24.73 -2.93 15.42
N ALA A 276 -23.71 -2.13 15.10
CA ALA A 276 -22.35 -2.39 15.59
C ALA A 276 -22.30 -2.32 17.12
N GLU A 277 -21.73 -3.35 17.74
CA GLU A 277 -21.39 -3.39 19.15
C GLU A 277 -20.25 -2.40 19.44
N GLN A 278 -20.50 -1.46 20.36
CA GLN A 278 -19.46 -0.57 20.86
C GLN A 278 -18.60 -1.31 21.88
N ARG A 279 -17.59 -2.06 21.40
CA ARG A 279 -16.63 -2.73 22.28
C ARG A 279 -15.62 -1.73 22.83
N GLU A 280 -15.44 -1.69 24.14
CA GLU A 280 -14.60 -0.69 24.82
C GLU A 280 -13.11 -0.76 24.41
N SER A 281 -12.56 -1.96 24.16
CA SER A 281 -11.14 -2.13 23.82
C SER A 281 -10.85 -3.28 22.85
N PHE A 282 -9.69 -3.21 22.19
CA PHE A 282 -9.03 -4.31 21.49
C PHE A 282 -7.60 -4.45 22.05
N ASP A 283 -6.97 -5.60 21.84
CA ASP A 283 -5.57 -5.78 22.21
C ASP A 283 -4.67 -5.26 21.08
N PRO A 284 -3.99 -4.11 21.24
CA PRO A 284 -3.15 -3.55 20.19
C PRO A 284 -1.95 -4.45 19.86
N VAL A 285 -1.50 -5.30 20.78
CA VAL A 285 -0.44 -6.26 20.53
C VAL A 285 -0.91 -7.35 19.59
N VAL A 286 -2.13 -7.86 19.78
CA VAL A 286 -2.72 -8.86 18.88
C VAL A 286 -2.93 -8.28 17.49
N VAL A 287 -3.50 -7.07 17.39
CA VAL A 287 -3.72 -6.42 16.08
C VAL A 287 -2.37 -6.17 15.38
N LEU A 288 -1.37 -5.70 16.11
CA LEU A 288 -0.03 -5.45 15.60
C LEU A 288 0.65 -6.74 15.11
N ASP A 289 0.58 -7.81 15.90
CA ASP A 289 1.20 -9.09 15.59
C ASP A 289 0.56 -9.73 14.34
N GLN A 290 -0.77 -9.69 14.24
CA GLN A 290 -1.49 -10.18 13.07
C GLN A 290 -1.21 -9.32 11.84
N PHE A 291 -1.20 -8.01 11.99
CA PHE A 291 -0.87 -7.08 10.91
C PHE A 291 0.53 -7.34 10.35
N LEU A 292 1.54 -7.44 11.22
CA LEU A 292 2.91 -7.71 10.79
C LEU A 292 3.07 -9.10 10.22
N THR A 293 2.37 -10.11 10.76
CA THR A 293 2.35 -11.46 10.19
C THR A 293 1.77 -11.50 8.78
N LYS A 294 0.74 -10.69 8.49
CA LYS A 294 0.14 -10.58 7.14
C LYS A 294 1.00 -9.77 6.16
N MET A 295 1.68 -8.74 6.66
CA MET A 295 2.45 -7.81 5.83
C MET A 295 3.89 -8.25 5.56
N THR A 296 4.36 -9.29 6.24
CA THR A 296 5.74 -9.78 6.12
C THR A 296 5.75 -11.24 5.69
N SER A 297 6.83 -11.64 5.01
CA SER A 297 7.08 -13.03 4.66
C SER A 297 8.24 -13.56 5.51
N PRO A 298 8.17 -14.82 6.01
CA PRO A 298 9.26 -15.42 6.79
C PRO A 298 10.54 -15.66 5.95
N THR A 299 10.44 -15.60 4.62
CA THR A 299 11.56 -15.84 3.69
C THR A 299 12.03 -14.58 2.98
N GLU A 300 11.52 -13.41 3.35
CA GLU A 300 11.86 -12.12 2.75
C GLU A 300 12.51 -11.19 3.78
N PRO A 301 13.11 -10.05 3.34
CA PRO A 301 13.65 -9.06 4.25
C PRO A 301 12.62 -8.60 5.26
N GLY A 302 13.09 -8.45 6.50
CA GLY A 302 12.22 -8.33 7.65
C GLY A 302 12.16 -6.97 8.32
N VAL A 303 11.41 -6.91 9.42
CA VAL A 303 11.25 -5.74 10.28
C VAL A 303 11.34 -6.13 11.75
N ALA A 304 11.92 -5.26 12.58
CA ALA A 304 11.84 -5.35 14.04
C ALA A 304 10.93 -4.23 14.56
N VAL A 305 10.00 -4.58 15.45
CA VAL A 305 9.04 -3.63 16.02
C VAL A 305 9.07 -3.70 17.53
N LEU A 306 9.15 -2.53 18.15
CA LEU A 306 9.04 -2.31 19.59
C LEU A 306 7.85 -1.38 19.86
N PHE A 307 7.01 -1.75 20.81
CA PHE A 307 5.96 -0.89 21.32
C PHE A 307 6.05 -0.77 22.84
N ALA A 308 6.07 0.46 23.32
CA ALA A 308 6.07 0.80 24.72
C ALA A 308 5.03 1.89 25.00
N ARG A 309 4.39 1.82 26.17
CA ARG A 309 3.46 2.83 26.68
C ARG A 309 3.74 3.07 28.16
N ASP A 310 3.72 4.33 28.58
CA ASP A 310 3.94 4.74 29.98
C ASP A 310 5.22 4.14 30.58
N GLY A 311 6.30 4.13 29.79
CA GLY A 311 7.59 3.57 30.18
C GLY A 311 7.65 2.04 30.26
N LYS A 312 6.57 1.33 29.93
CA LYS A 312 6.53 -0.14 29.93
C LYS A 312 6.63 -0.67 28.50
N LEU A 313 7.54 -1.63 28.30
CA LEU A 313 7.62 -2.41 27.07
C LEU A 313 6.41 -3.35 27.00
N LEU A 314 5.55 -3.16 26.01
CA LEU A 314 4.36 -3.97 25.79
C LEU A 314 4.58 -5.02 24.69
N TYR A 315 5.51 -4.77 23.78
CA TYR A 315 5.79 -5.65 22.65
C TYR A 315 7.19 -5.42 22.09
N SER A 316 7.86 -6.51 21.68
CA SER A 316 9.18 -6.47 21.06
C SER A 316 9.40 -7.76 20.27
N ARG A 317 9.42 -7.67 18.93
CA ARG A 317 9.53 -8.85 18.06
C ARG A 317 10.11 -8.49 16.69
N GLY A 318 10.64 -9.50 16.00
CA GLY A 318 11.09 -9.43 14.61
C GLY A 318 10.30 -10.37 13.69
N TRP A 319 10.19 -10.00 12.42
CA TRP A 319 9.64 -10.80 11.32
C TRP A 319 10.59 -10.79 10.15
N GLY A 320 10.55 -11.83 9.33
CA GLY A 320 11.39 -11.97 8.15
C GLY A 320 12.87 -12.14 8.50
N LEU A 321 13.71 -11.90 7.51
CA LEU A 321 15.14 -12.18 7.57
C LEU A 321 15.98 -10.89 7.60
N ALA A 322 16.98 -10.88 8.48
CA ALA A 322 18.08 -9.93 8.54
C ALA A 322 19.09 -10.17 7.41
N ASP A 323 19.25 -11.43 7.00
CA ASP A 323 20.14 -11.83 5.91
C ASP A 323 19.54 -13.02 5.16
N LEU A 324 19.12 -12.78 3.92
CA LEU A 324 18.57 -13.79 3.01
C LEU A 324 19.59 -14.84 2.58
N SER A 325 20.88 -14.51 2.52
CA SER A 325 21.91 -15.45 2.06
C SER A 325 22.28 -16.48 3.12
N HIS A 326 21.95 -16.20 4.38
CA HIS A 326 22.31 -17.02 5.53
C HIS A 326 21.09 -17.41 6.40
N ASP A 327 19.87 -17.15 5.92
CA ASP A 327 18.60 -17.40 6.62
C ASP A 327 18.58 -16.88 8.08
N VAL A 328 19.18 -15.71 8.30
CA VAL A 328 19.25 -15.11 9.64
C VAL A 328 17.95 -14.37 9.90
N ALA A 329 17.17 -14.80 10.89
CA ALA A 329 15.93 -14.13 11.27
C ALA A 329 16.15 -12.75 11.92
N ILE A 330 15.22 -11.82 11.70
CA ILE A 330 15.18 -10.57 12.48
C ILE A 330 14.82 -10.87 13.93
N SER A 331 15.48 -10.17 14.85
CA SER A 331 15.14 -10.16 16.28
C SER A 331 15.13 -8.72 16.81
N PRO A 332 14.61 -8.48 18.04
CA PRO A 332 14.78 -7.19 18.71
C PRO A 332 16.23 -6.73 18.91
N HIS A 333 17.20 -7.62 18.78
CA HIS A 333 18.63 -7.31 18.91
C HIS A 333 19.32 -7.08 17.56
N THR A 334 18.57 -7.18 16.46
CA THR A 334 19.07 -6.86 15.13
C THR A 334 19.31 -5.36 15.01
N LYS A 335 20.52 -4.98 14.60
CA LYS A 335 20.93 -3.59 14.37
C LYS A 335 20.55 -3.18 12.94
N PHE A 336 20.01 -1.98 12.83
CA PHE A 336 19.63 -1.38 11.55
C PHE A 336 20.32 -0.03 11.37
N ARG A 337 20.62 0.31 10.12
CA ARG A 337 21.04 1.67 9.76
C ARG A 337 19.80 2.57 9.79
N ILE A 338 19.68 3.40 10.84
CA ILE A 338 18.48 4.21 11.11
C ILE A 338 18.32 5.45 10.20
N GLY A 339 19.27 5.68 9.29
CA GLY A 339 19.23 6.77 8.32
C GLY A 339 18.99 8.14 8.96
N SER A 340 17.96 8.84 8.51
CA SER A 340 17.66 10.22 8.91
C SER A 340 17.16 10.37 10.35
N VAL A 341 16.82 9.29 11.05
CA VAL A 341 16.56 9.34 12.51
C VAL A 341 17.78 9.87 13.27
N THR A 342 18.99 9.66 12.76
CA THR A 342 20.26 10.21 13.28
C THR A 342 20.20 11.73 13.53
N LYS A 343 19.42 12.47 12.74
CA LYS A 343 19.28 13.93 12.87
C LYS A 343 18.79 14.36 14.25
N GLN A 344 17.93 13.56 14.89
CA GLN A 344 17.45 13.86 16.23
C GLN A 344 18.58 13.85 17.27
N PHE A 345 19.55 12.93 17.13
CA PHE A 345 20.73 12.90 18.00
C PHE A 345 21.66 14.09 17.73
N ALA A 346 21.87 14.45 16.46
CA ALA A 346 22.67 15.64 16.13
C ALA A 346 22.03 16.93 16.68
N ALA A 347 20.71 17.08 16.52
CA ALA A 347 19.97 18.22 17.08
C ALA A 347 20.06 18.25 18.61
N ALA A 348 19.87 17.11 19.28
CA ALA A 348 20.03 16.99 20.72
C ALA A 348 21.46 17.36 21.16
N GLY A 349 22.48 16.95 20.41
CA GLY A 349 23.88 17.32 20.68
C GLY A 349 24.13 18.83 20.62
N ILE A 350 23.61 19.52 19.60
CA ILE A 350 23.69 20.99 19.49
C ILE A 350 22.96 21.66 20.66
N LEU A 351 21.74 21.21 20.97
CA LEU A 351 20.97 21.77 22.08
C LEU A 351 21.63 21.52 23.44
N LYS A 352 22.31 20.37 23.61
CA LYS A 352 23.08 20.06 24.82
C LYS A 352 24.29 20.97 24.99
N LEU A 353 25.01 21.25 23.90
CA LEU A 353 26.11 22.23 23.92
C LEU A 353 25.60 23.64 24.22
N GLN A 354 24.42 24.02 23.72
CA GLN A 354 23.78 25.28 24.08
C GLN A 354 23.39 25.34 25.55
N GLU A 355 22.78 24.27 26.10
CA GLU A 355 22.46 24.17 27.53
C GLU A 355 23.71 24.34 28.41
N GLN A 356 24.85 23.84 27.93
CA GLN A 356 26.16 24.00 28.58
C GLN A 356 26.79 25.39 28.39
N GLY A 357 26.13 26.31 27.67
CA GLY A 357 26.64 27.66 27.37
C GLY A 357 27.83 27.70 26.41
N ARG A 358 28.07 26.62 25.65
CA ARG A 358 29.24 26.49 24.76
C ARG A 358 29.02 27.02 23.35
N LEU A 359 27.75 27.15 22.96
CA LEU A 359 27.31 27.73 21.69
C LEU A 359 25.90 28.30 21.86
N SER A 360 25.41 29.00 20.85
CA SER A 360 24.02 29.41 20.69
C SER A 360 23.49 28.96 19.33
N VAL A 361 22.24 28.50 19.26
CA VAL A 361 21.59 28.21 17.96
C VAL A 361 21.42 29.46 17.09
N ARG A 362 21.63 30.65 17.65
CA ARG A 362 21.67 31.92 16.90
C ARG A 362 23.05 32.25 16.34
N ASP A 363 24.08 31.48 16.69
CA ASP A 363 25.42 31.66 16.15
C ASP A 363 25.40 31.48 14.64
N LYS A 364 26.28 32.23 13.98
CA LYS A 364 26.41 32.22 12.52
C LYS A 364 27.28 31.05 12.09
N VAL A 365 26.98 30.50 10.92
CA VAL A 365 27.80 29.43 10.33
C VAL A 365 29.24 29.89 10.13
N SER A 366 29.46 31.15 9.79
CA SER A 366 30.78 31.79 9.65
C SER A 366 31.65 31.68 10.90
N GLN A 367 31.06 31.58 12.11
CA GLN A 367 31.83 31.40 13.35
C GLN A 367 32.57 30.05 13.41
N TYR A 368 32.03 29.02 12.74
CA TYR A 368 32.58 27.67 12.75
C TYR A 368 33.25 27.28 11.43
N PHE A 369 32.81 27.92 10.33
CA PHE A 369 33.30 27.74 8.97
C PHE A 369 33.58 29.11 8.35
N LEU A 370 34.72 29.70 8.67
CA LEU A 370 35.10 31.09 8.34
C LEU A 370 34.95 31.45 6.86
N GLU A 371 35.23 30.50 5.97
CA GLU A 371 35.19 30.75 4.52
C GLU A 371 33.91 30.25 3.84
N PHE A 372 32.88 29.84 4.59
CA PHE A 372 31.66 29.33 3.99
C PHE A 372 30.83 30.48 3.38
N PRO A 373 30.51 30.46 2.08
CA PRO A 373 29.79 31.55 1.43
C PRO A 373 28.44 31.83 2.09
N ARG A 374 28.16 33.12 2.31
CA ARG A 374 26.96 33.62 3.03
C ARG A 374 26.82 33.06 4.45
N GLY A 375 27.91 32.57 5.06
CA GLY A 375 27.91 32.00 6.41
C GLY A 375 27.43 32.96 7.50
N ASP A 376 27.56 34.28 7.30
CA ASP A 376 27.05 35.32 8.21
C ASP A 376 25.52 35.49 8.14
N GLU A 377 24.87 34.98 7.09
CA GLU A 377 23.41 35.03 6.93
C GLU A 377 22.74 33.80 7.55
N VAL A 378 23.43 32.66 7.55
CA VAL A 378 22.90 31.37 8.05
C VAL A 378 23.20 31.21 9.54
N THR A 379 22.18 30.86 10.32
CA THR A 379 22.32 30.49 11.74
C THR A 379 22.30 28.98 11.92
N LEU A 380 22.79 28.50 13.06
CA LEU A 380 22.64 27.09 13.46
C LEU A 380 21.16 26.67 13.53
N HIS A 381 20.27 27.59 13.94
CA HIS A 381 18.82 27.40 13.92
C HIS A 381 18.33 27.08 12.51
N HIS A 382 18.77 27.82 11.49
CA HIS A 382 18.40 27.53 10.10
C HIS A 382 18.87 26.14 9.62
N LEU A 383 20.02 25.66 10.11
CA LEU A 383 20.48 24.30 9.80
C LEU A 383 19.57 23.24 10.45
N LEU A 384 19.21 23.43 11.73
CA LEU A 384 18.34 22.53 12.49
C LEU A 384 16.92 22.43 11.88
N THR A 385 16.37 23.56 11.43
CA THR A 385 15.00 23.67 10.91
C THR A 385 14.88 23.42 9.41
N HIS A 386 15.99 23.09 8.73
CA HIS A 386 16.02 22.91 7.27
C HIS A 386 15.59 24.17 6.49
N THR A 387 15.94 25.34 6.99
CA THR A 387 15.62 26.64 6.35
C THR A 387 16.88 27.43 5.97
N SER A 388 18.01 26.76 5.78
CA SER A 388 19.29 27.43 5.50
C SER A 388 19.44 27.92 4.06
N GLY A 389 18.72 27.33 3.11
CA GLY A 389 18.91 27.58 1.69
C GLY A 389 20.17 26.94 1.10
N ILE A 390 21.04 26.34 1.92
CA ILE A 390 22.27 25.67 1.47
C ILE A 390 21.91 24.47 0.60
N LYS A 391 22.65 24.22 -0.49
CA LYS A 391 22.44 23.05 -1.34
C LYS A 391 22.61 21.74 -0.57
N SER A 392 21.64 20.83 -0.67
CA SER A 392 21.80 19.48 -0.09
C SER A 392 22.66 18.62 -1.02
N PHE A 393 23.75 18.04 -0.53
CA PHE A 393 24.60 17.16 -1.34
C PHE A 393 23.81 15.97 -1.92
N THR A 394 22.77 15.51 -1.22
CA THR A 394 21.87 14.43 -1.67
C THR A 394 20.89 14.84 -2.77
N SER A 395 20.75 16.15 -3.04
CA SER A 395 19.91 16.67 -4.14
C SER A 395 20.71 16.92 -5.41
N LYS A 396 22.03 16.76 -5.37
CA LYS A 396 22.90 16.90 -6.55
C LYS A 396 22.68 15.72 -7.48
N THR A 397 22.77 15.97 -8.78
CA THR A 397 22.53 14.95 -9.83
C THR A 397 23.54 13.81 -9.78
N ASP A 398 24.75 14.07 -9.30
CA ASP A 398 25.85 13.12 -9.15
C ASP A 398 25.82 12.34 -7.82
N PHE A 399 24.81 12.56 -6.96
CA PHE A 399 24.74 11.93 -5.64
C PHE A 399 24.79 10.39 -5.72
N ARG A 400 24.03 9.78 -6.64
CA ARG A 400 23.98 8.30 -6.76
C ARG A 400 25.30 7.69 -7.21
N GLU A 401 26.12 8.44 -7.95
CA GLU A 401 27.44 7.98 -8.39
C GLU A 401 28.46 8.10 -7.25
N LYS A 402 28.31 9.12 -6.40
CA LYS A 402 29.24 9.41 -5.31
C LYS A 402 28.91 8.75 -3.98
N VAL A 403 27.67 8.30 -3.76
CA VAL A 403 27.23 7.73 -2.47
C VAL A 403 28.03 6.50 -2.05
N SER A 404 28.56 5.74 -3.02
CA SER A 404 29.38 4.55 -2.77
C SER A 404 30.87 4.85 -2.58
N VAL A 405 31.29 6.11 -2.76
CA VAL A 405 32.67 6.55 -2.61
C VAL A 405 32.91 6.98 -1.17
N GLN A 406 33.94 6.41 -0.54
CA GLN A 406 34.34 6.81 0.79
C GLN A 406 34.66 8.31 0.82
N THR A 407 33.94 9.04 1.67
CA THR A 407 33.95 10.51 1.72
C THR A 407 34.04 10.94 3.18
N THR A 408 34.81 11.98 3.48
CA THR A 408 34.84 12.59 4.81
C THR A 408 33.80 13.71 4.95
N PRO A 409 33.37 14.07 6.17
CA PRO A 409 32.51 15.24 6.36
C PRO A 409 33.08 16.52 5.73
N ALA A 410 34.41 16.70 5.76
CA ALA A 410 35.07 17.86 5.14
C ALA A 410 34.89 17.87 3.61
N ASP A 411 35.07 16.72 2.94
CA ASP A 411 34.85 16.60 1.50
C ASP A 411 33.41 16.95 1.11
N VAL A 412 32.42 16.59 1.96
CA VAL A 412 31.03 16.99 1.75
C VAL A 412 30.87 18.51 1.82
N ILE A 413 31.47 19.17 2.82
CA ILE A 413 31.42 20.63 2.94
C ILE A 413 32.08 21.30 1.73
N ASP A 414 33.23 20.82 1.30
CA ASP A 414 33.93 21.37 0.13
C ASP A 414 33.10 21.18 -1.15
N SER A 415 32.40 20.05 -1.29
CA SER A 415 31.56 19.77 -2.45
C SER A 415 30.32 20.67 -2.60
N ILE A 416 29.89 21.32 -1.52
CA ILE A 416 28.70 22.19 -1.50
C ILE A 416 29.05 23.67 -1.30
N LYS A 417 30.28 23.99 -0.87
CA LYS A 417 30.70 25.36 -0.52
C LYS A 417 30.44 26.35 -1.65
N ASN A 418 30.60 25.92 -2.90
CA ASN A 418 30.43 26.76 -4.09
C ASN A 418 29.12 26.53 -4.85
N ASP A 419 28.22 25.69 -4.34
CA ASP A 419 26.90 25.53 -4.95
C ASP A 419 26.04 26.78 -4.66
N PRO A 420 25.18 27.21 -5.62
CA PRO A 420 24.23 28.27 -5.35
C PRO A 420 23.26 27.83 -4.25
N TYR A 421 22.89 28.78 -3.40
CA TYR A 421 21.79 28.57 -2.45
C TYR A 421 20.49 28.38 -3.23
N ASP A 422 19.66 27.44 -2.78
CA ASP A 422 18.35 27.16 -3.40
C ASP A 422 17.34 28.30 -3.12
N PHE A 423 17.50 29.00 -1.99
CA PHE A 423 16.71 30.16 -1.57
C PHE A 423 17.46 30.92 -0.46
N ASP A 424 16.98 32.12 -0.10
CA ASP A 424 17.61 32.91 0.97
C ASP A 424 17.36 32.30 2.36
N PRO A 425 18.34 32.36 3.29
CA PRO A 425 18.20 31.79 4.62
C PRO A 425 16.94 32.28 5.36
N GLY A 426 16.15 31.33 5.86
CA GLY A 426 14.93 31.57 6.63
C GLY A 426 13.65 31.71 5.79
N GLN A 427 13.73 31.81 4.46
CA GLN A 427 12.53 32.05 3.64
C GLN A 427 11.65 30.81 3.44
N GLN A 428 12.24 29.62 3.35
CA GLN A 428 11.52 28.38 3.00
C GLN A 428 12.05 27.19 3.78
N PHE A 429 11.24 26.14 3.87
CA PHE A 429 11.66 24.83 4.34
C PHE A 429 12.07 23.97 3.14
N ALA A 430 13.28 23.41 3.17
CA ALA A 430 13.70 22.35 2.27
C ALA A 430 14.61 21.37 3.00
N TYR A 431 14.16 20.11 3.10
CA TYR A 431 14.89 19.06 3.79
C TYR A 431 16.35 18.96 3.33
N ASN A 432 17.27 19.02 4.29
CA ASN A 432 18.67 19.29 3.99
C ASN A 432 19.62 18.38 4.77
N ASN A 433 20.41 17.57 4.05
CA ASN A 433 21.40 16.68 4.66
C ASN A 433 22.73 17.40 4.92
N SER A 434 23.12 18.34 4.06
CA SER A 434 24.34 19.14 4.21
C SER A 434 24.38 19.88 5.54
N GLY A 435 23.27 20.51 5.93
CA GLY A 435 23.17 21.23 7.20
C GLY A 435 23.43 20.33 8.41
N TYR A 436 22.99 19.07 8.37
CA TYR A 436 23.24 18.12 9.45
C TYR A 436 24.68 17.59 9.48
N VAL A 437 25.37 17.51 8.34
CA VAL A 437 26.83 17.26 8.30
C VAL A 437 27.57 18.42 8.97
N MET A 438 27.17 19.66 8.66
CA MET A 438 27.74 20.86 9.30
C MET A 438 27.51 20.87 10.81
N LEU A 439 26.30 20.51 11.28
CA LEU A 439 26.01 20.41 12.72
C LEU A 439 26.87 19.34 13.41
N GLY A 440 27.11 18.20 12.77
CA GLY A 440 28.03 17.18 13.28
C GLY A 440 29.45 17.73 13.48
N LEU A 441 29.99 18.41 12.48
CA LEU A 441 31.30 19.06 12.55
C LEU A 441 31.37 20.20 13.59
N ILE A 442 30.27 20.94 13.79
CA ILE A 442 30.17 21.96 14.85
C ILE A 442 30.22 21.29 16.23
N ILE A 443 29.51 20.17 16.43
CA ILE A 443 29.62 19.39 17.67
C ILE A 443 31.07 18.99 17.92
N GLU A 444 31.78 18.50 16.90
CA GLU A 444 33.19 18.11 17.05
C GLU A 444 34.08 19.29 17.43
N LYS A 445 33.99 20.40 16.68
CA LYS A 445 34.76 21.64 16.93
C LYS A 445 34.53 22.19 18.33
N VAL A 446 33.26 22.30 18.74
CA VAL A 446 32.90 22.91 20.02
C VAL A 446 33.23 21.97 21.16
N SER A 447 32.97 20.67 21.01
CA SER A 447 33.15 19.68 22.08
C SER A 447 34.60 19.24 22.31
N GLY A 448 35.42 19.22 21.25
CA GLY A 448 36.75 18.62 21.23
C GLY A 448 36.73 17.09 21.12
N GLN A 449 35.57 16.47 20.86
CA GLN A 449 35.38 15.03 20.74
C GLN A 449 34.89 14.68 19.33
N SER A 450 35.07 13.43 18.90
CA SER A 450 34.38 12.97 17.69
C SER A 450 32.85 13.01 17.88
N PHE A 451 32.10 13.11 16.79
CA PHE A 451 30.63 13.11 16.86
C PHE A 451 30.10 11.86 17.58
N ALA A 452 30.70 10.70 17.30
CA ALA A 452 30.35 9.44 17.94
C ALA A 452 30.64 9.43 19.45
N ASP A 453 31.83 9.88 19.86
CA ASP A 453 32.20 9.90 21.29
C ASP A 453 31.36 10.90 22.08
N TYR A 454 31.10 12.08 21.50
CA TYR A 454 30.24 13.08 22.15
C TYR A 454 28.84 12.52 22.40
N LEU A 455 28.22 11.89 21.40
CA LEU A 455 26.89 11.29 21.56
C LEU A 455 26.92 10.09 22.52
N ARG A 456 27.99 9.28 22.50
CA ARG A 456 28.14 8.15 23.41
C ARG A 456 28.16 8.60 24.86
N GLU A 457 28.99 9.57 25.21
CA GLU A 457 29.14 9.99 26.62
C GLU A 457 27.96 10.82 27.11
N ASN A 458 27.33 11.63 26.26
CA ASN A 458 26.26 12.54 26.69
C ASN A 458 24.85 11.94 26.59
N PHE A 459 24.65 10.89 25.78
CA PHE A 459 23.33 10.29 25.57
C PHE A 459 23.33 8.77 25.70
N TRP A 460 24.09 8.05 24.87
CA TRP A 460 23.91 6.59 24.75
C TRP A 460 24.28 5.86 26.03
N LYS A 461 25.42 6.18 26.64
CA LYS A 461 25.88 5.54 27.88
C LYS A 461 24.97 5.88 29.09
N PRO A 462 24.60 7.15 29.35
CA PRO A 462 23.61 7.48 30.39
C PRO A 462 22.25 6.79 30.21
N LEU A 463 21.82 6.56 28.96
CA LEU A 463 20.54 5.93 28.63
C LEU A 463 20.63 4.40 28.47
N GLY A 464 21.80 3.80 28.66
CA GLY A 464 22.01 2.36 28.52
C GLY A 464 21.90 1.83 27.08
N MET A 465 22.08 2.66 26.06
CA MET A 465 21.95 2.34 24.63
C MET A 465 23.21 1.66 24.09
N GLN A 466 23.47 0.42 24.52
CA GLN A 466 24.71 -0.31 24.22
C GLN A 466 24.82 -0.78 22.75
N ASP A 467 23.70 -0.91 22.06
CA ASP A 467 23.64 -1.34 20.65
C ASP A 467 23.52 -0.17 19.66
N THR A 468 23.89 1.05 20.07
CA THR A 468 23.82 2.28 19.25
C THR A 468 25.22 2.84 18.97
N GLY A 469 25.46 3.29 17.74
CA GLY A 469 26.71 3.92 17.35
C GLY A 469 26.65 4.58 15.97
N VAL A 470 27.74 5.23 15.58
CA VAL A 470 27.94 5.72 14.20
C VAL A 470 28.50 4.58 13.37
N HIS A 471 27.82 4.25 12.26
CA HIS A 471 28.22 3.17 11.38
C HIS A 471 29.48 3.55 10.56
N ASP A 472 30.42 2.62 10.45
CA ASP A 472 31.61 2.69 9.60
C ASP A 472 31.65 1.43 8.74
N SER A 473 31.69 1.59 7.41
CA SER A 473 31.69 0.46 6.46
C SER A 473 32.88 -0.48 6.61
N ARG A 474 33.93 -0.07 7.32
CA ARG A 474 35.11 -0.90 7.63
C ARG A 474 34.90 -1.81 8.84
N THR A 475 33.84 -1.57 9.63
CA THR A 475 33.56 -2.31 10.86
C THR A 475 32.53 -3.39 10.60
N VAL A 476 32.87 -4.65 10.89
CA VAL A 476 31.90 -5.75 10.87
C VAL A 476 31.12 -5.75 12.18
N LEU A 477 29.85 -5.37 12.13
CA LEU A 477 28.97 -5.34 13.29
C LEU A 477 28.24 -6.67 13.48
N LYS A 478 28.20 -7.15 14.74
CA LYS A 478 27.34 -8.29 15.09
C LYS A 478 25.88 -7.89 15.04
N ASN A 479 25.06 -8.79 14.49
CA ASN A 479 23.61 -8.67 14.35
C ASN A 479 23.17 -7.49 13.47
N GLU A 480 24.01 -6.97 12.57
CA GLU A 480 23.56 -5.97 11.58
C GLU A 480 22.71 -6.63 10.49
N ALA A 481 21.54 -6.07 10.20
CA ALA A 481 20.73 -6.49 9.07
C ALA A 481 21.36 -6.05 7.75
N THR A 482 21.35 -6.94 6.76
CA THR A 482 21.64 -6.57 5.38
C THR A 482 20.50 -5.71 4.83
N GLY A 483 20.83 -4.59 4.17
CA GLY A 483 19.85 -3.77 3.46
C GLY A 483 19.45 -4.43 2.14
N TYR A 484 18.15 -4.34 1.80
CA TYR A 484 17.60 -4.86 0.55
C TYR A 484 16.75 -3.79 -0.16
N SER A 485 16.84 -3.74 -1.49
CA SER A 485 16.00 -2.91 -2.36
C SER A 485 15.08 -3.80 -3.20
N TYR A 486 13.91 -3.28 -3.54
CA TYR A 486 12.98 -3.94 -4.44
C TYR A 486 13.02 -3.25 -5.80
N GLU A 487 13.59 -3.92 -6.79
CA GLU A 487 13.83 -3.38 -8.13
C GLU A 487 13.24 -4.31 -9.18
N ALA A 488 12.32 -3.80 -10.01
CA ALA A 488 11.66 -4.55 -11.09
C ALA A 488 11.05 -5.91 -10.65
N GLY A 489 10.44 -5.95 -9.47
CA GLY A 489 9.83 -7.17 -8.93
C GLY A 489 10.80 -8.12 -8.23
N GLN A 490 12.08 -7.74 -8.07
CA GLN A 490 13.10 -8.58 -7.46
C GLN A 490 13.72 -7.92 -6.23
N ILE A 491 13.92 -8.71 -5.19
CA ILE A 491 14.68 -8.31 -4.00
C ILE A 491 16.17 -8.41 -4.33
N ARG A 492 16.89 -7.30 -4.13
CA ARG A 492 18.34 -7.22 -4.33
C ARG A 492 19.00 -6.67 -3.09
N LYS A 493 20.21 -7.14 -2.80
CA LYS A 493 21.03 -6.55 -1.73
C LYS A 493 21.32 -5.10 -2.08
N SER A 494 20.97 -4.18 -1.18
CA SER A 494 21.30 -2.76 -1.32
C SER A 494 22.78 -2.51 -1.04
N LEU A 495 23.30 -1.46 -1.68
CA LEU A 495 24.65 -0.93 -1.46
C LEU A 495 24.79 -0.30 -0.06
#